data_AF-A0A8T7J1W7-F1
#
_entry.id   AF-A0A8T7J1W7-F1
#
_cell.length_a   1.000
_cell.length_b   1.000
_cell.length_c   1.000
_cell.angle_alpha   90.00
_cell.angle_beta   90.00
_cell.angle_gamma   90.00
#
_symmetry.space_group_name_H-M   'P 1'
#
loop_
_entity.id
_entity.type
_entity.pdbx_description
1 polymer ?
#
loop_
_entity_poly.entity_id
_entity_poly.type
_entity_poly.pdbx_seq_one_letter_code
_entity_poly.pdbx_strand_id
1 'polypeptide(L)' 'MSMNKKYRLYVNAEHFHFETLEDAKKKAADYFPVKAELRIEYLFDCEGADFWAYEYPREEWVPS' A
#
# COMPACT_ATOMS: atom_id res chain seq x y z
N MET A 1 -4.09 24.32 -1.40
CA MET A 1 -3.73 23.17 -2.25
C MET A 1 -4.05 21.92 -1.46
N SER A 2 -5.14 21.23 -1.79
CA SER A 2 -5.42 19.93 -1.15
C SER A 2 -4.36 18.96 -1.65
N MET A 3 -3.47 18.50 -0.75
CA MET A 3 -2.57 17.39 -1.02
C MET A 3 -3.46 16.19 -1.41
N ASN A 4 -3.49 15.88 -2.70
CA ASN A 4 -4.26 14.78 -3.24
C ASN A 4 -3.56 13.49 -2.80
N LYS A 5 -3.94 12.98 -1.64
CA LYS A 5 -3.47 11.68 -1.16
C LYS A 5 -4.07 10.63 -2.09
N LYS A 6 -3.20 10.00 -2.89
CA LYS A 6 -3.56 9.09 -3.98
C LYS A 6 -3.50 7.62 -3.57
N TYR A 7 -2.83 7.32 -2.47
CA TYR A 7 -2.55 5.96 -2.04
C TYR A 7 -2.91 5.79 -0.57
N ARG A 8 -3.51 4.64 -0.24
CA ARG A 8 -3.81 4.23 1.13
C ARG A 8 -3.11 2.92 1.44
N LEU A 9 -2.13 2.97 2.34
CA LEU A 9 -1.50 1.77 2.90
C LEU A 9 -2.31 1.30 4.11
N TYR A 10 -2.69 0.04 4.12
CA TYR A 10 -3.21 -0.68 5.26
C TYR A 10 -2.11 -1.51 5.89
N VAL A 11 -2.04 -1.45 7.21
CA VAL A 11 -1.16 -2.27 8.05
C VAL A 11 -2.05 -2.88 9.13
N ASN A 12 -2.46 -4.14 8.93
CA ASN A 12 -3.51 -4.77 9.73
C ASN A 12 -4.79 -3.89 9.74
N ALA A 13 -5.19 -3.38 10.91
CA ALA A 13 -6.35 -2.51 11.06
C ALA A 13 -6.05 -1.00 10.91
N GLU A 14 -4.77 -0.61 10.86
CA GLU A 14 -4.37 0.79 10.71
C GLU A 14 -4.23 1.17 9.23
N HIS A 15 -4.41 2.46 8.93
CA HIS A 15 -4.23 2.96 7.58
C HIS A 15 -3.51 4.30 7.52
N PHE A 16 -2.66 4.44 6.51
CA PHE A 16 -1.81 5.59 6.25
C PHE A 16 -2.04 6.08 4.83
N HIS A 17 -1.91 7.38 4.61
CA HIS A 17 -2.21 7.99 3.32
C HIS A 17 -0.97 8.67 2.73
N PHE A 18 -0.74 8.46 1.45
CA PHE A 18 0.44 8.93 0.73
C PHE A 18 0.10 9.58 -0.61
N GLU A 19 0.97 10.48 -1.06
CA GLU A 19 0.87 11.11 -2.38
C GLU A 19 1.48 10.23 -3.48
N THR A 20 2.45 9.37 -3.13
CA THR A 20 3.14 8.48 -4.06
C THR A 20 3.08 7.01 -3.62
N LEU A 21 3.14 6.09 -4.59
CA LEU A 21 3.22 4.65 -4.33
C LEU A 21 4.54 4.27 -3.64
N GLU A 22 5.63 4.96 -3.98
CA GLU A 22 6.94 4.71 -3.40
C GLU A 22 6.95 5.00 -1.90
N ASP A 23 6.35 6.10 -1.46
CA ASP A 23 6.24 6.43 -0.04
C ASP A 23 5.41 5.40 0.72
N ALA A 24 4.30 4.92 0.14
CA ALA A 24 3.49 3.87 0.72
C ALA A 24 4.28 2.55 0.87
N LYS A 25 5.05 2.16 -0.16
CA LYS A 25 5.92 0.96 -0.11
C LYS A 25 7.07 1.12 0.88
N LYS A 26 7.69 2.29 0.94
CA LYS A 26 8.75 2.60 1.91
C LYS A 26 8.22 2.52 3.33
N LYS A 27 7.01 3.03 3.59
CA LYS A 27 6.37 2.88 4.90
C LYS A 27 6.04 1.42 5.21
N ALA A 28 5.55 0.67 4.24
CA ALA A 28 5.23 -0.75 4.41
C ALA A 28 6.46 -1.59 4.81
N ALA A 29 7.66 -1.23 4.33
CA ALA A 29 8.90 -1.90 4.66
C ALA A 29 9.23 -1.89 6.17
N ASP A 30 8.81 -0.86 6.91
CA ASP A 30 8.94 -0.79 8.37
C ASP A 30 8.25 -1.98 9.07
N TYR A 31 7.25 -2.59 8.42
CA TYR A 31 6.41 -3.64 8.98
C TYR A 31 6.72 -5.04 8.42
N PHE A 32 7.68 -5.16 7.49
CA PHE A 32 8.14 -6.47 7.01
C PHE A 32 8.67 -7.40 8.11
N PRO A 33 9.46 -6.92 9.11
CA PRO A 33 9.98 -7.79 10.17
C PRO A 33 8.89 -8.45 11.03
N VAL A 34 7.74 -7.79 11.18
CA VAL A 34 6.60 -8.29 11.97
C VAL A 34 5.57 -9.03 11.13
N LYS A 35 5.81 -9.18 9.81
CA LYS A 35 4.91 -9.83 8.86
C LYS A 35 3.45 -9.36 8.95
N ALA A 36 3.24 -8.05 9.10
CA ALA A 36 1.91 -7.47 9.15
C ALA A 36 1.14 -7.72 7.85
N GLU A 37 -0.19 -7.77 7.91
CA GLU A 37 -1.00 -7.77 6.69
C GLU A 37 -0.87 -6.40 6.01
N LEU A 38 -0.36 -6.37 4.79
CA LEU A 38 -0.05 -5.14 4.06
C LEU A 38 -0.84 -5.07 2.76
N ARG A 39 -1.55 -3.95 2.58
CA ARG A 39 -2.31 -3.65 1.36
C ARG A 39 -2.15 -2.19 0.96
N ILE A 40 -1.92 -1.89 -0.31
CA ILE A 40 -1.91 -0.53 -0.85
C ILE A 40 -3.05 -0.39 -1.85
N GLU A 41 -3.97 0.52 -1.58
CA GLU A 41 -5.12 0.85 -2.44
C GLU A 41 -4.89 2.18 -3.15
N TYR A 42 -5.36 2.28 -4.39
CA TYR A 42 -5.38 3.53 -5.14
C TYR A 42 -6.69 4.27 -4.86
N LEU A 43 -6.60 5.54 -4.50
CA LEU A 43 -7.74 6.40 -4.20
C LEU A 43 -8.19 7.23 -5.42
N PHE A 44 -7.77 6.83 -6.61
CA PHE A 44 -8.12 7.45 -7.89
C PHE A 44 -8.44 6.37 -8.91
N ASP A 45 -9.31 6.67 -9.86
CA ASP A 45 -9.61 5.76 -10.96
C ASP A 45 -8.34 5.45 -11.75
N CYS A 46 -7.94 4.18 -11.75
CA CYS A 46 -6.83 3.67 -12.56
C CYS A 46 -7.32 2.49 -13.40
N GLU A 47 -6.82 2.38 -14.64
CA GLU A 47 -6.98 1.14 -15.42
C GLU A 47 -6.02 0.09 -14.83
N GLY A 48 -6.51 -0.73 -13.90
CA GLY A 48 -5.69 -1.72 -13.18
C GLY A 48 -6.40 -2.34 -11.98
N ALA A 49 -5.64 -2.98 -11.08
CA ALA A 49 -6.15 -3.49 -9.83
C ALA A 49 -6.42 -2.36 -8.83
N ASP A 50 -7.57 -2.40 -8.16
CA ASP A 50 -8.00 -1.40 -7.18
C ASP A 50 -7.04 -1.34 -5.97
N PHE A 51 -6.35 -2.45 -5.68
CA PHE A 51 -5.32 -2.52 -4.66
C PHE A 51 -4.24 -3.58 -4.95
N TRP A 52 -3.15 -3.49 -4.19
CA TRP A 52 -2.06 -4.46 -4.15
C TRP A 52 -1.91 -5.01 -2.74
N ALA A 53 -1.63 -6.30 -2.61
CA ALA A 53 -1.26 -6.93 -1.36
C ALA A 53 0.20 -7.39 -1.40
N TYR A 54 0.88 -7.41 -0.26
CA TYR A 54 2.25 -7.93 -0.20
C TYR A 54 2.25 -9.43 0.13
N GLU A 55 2.76 -10.27 -0.78
CA GLU A 55 2.89 -11.71 -0.56
C GLU A 55 4.27 -12.05 0.01
N TYR A 56 4.33 -12.24 1.33
CA TYR A 56 5.59 -12.64 2.00
C TYR A 56 6.27 -13.89 1.44
N PRO A 57 5.55 -14.97 1.04
CA PRO A 57 6.22 -16.15 0.48
C PRO A 57 6.97 -15.87 -0.82
N ARG A 58 6.56 -14.82 -1.55
CA ARG A 58 7.12 -14.43 -2.85
C ARG A 58 7.94 -13.14 -2.79
N GLU A 59 7.90 -12.44 -1.66
CA GLU A 59 8.54 -11.15 -1.41
C GLU A 59 8.14 -10.06 -2.43
N GLU A 60 6.93 -10.14 -2.97
CA GLU A 60 6.44 -9.25 -4.04
C GLU A 60 5.09 -8.61 -3.70
N TRP A 61 4.82 -7.47 -4.33
CA TRP A 61 3.48 -6.87 -4.36
C TRP A 61 2.69 -7.50 -5.49
N VAL A 62 1.52 -8.06 -5.18
CA VAL A 62 0.61 -8.65 -6.18
C VAL A 62 -0.66 -7.82 -6.32
N PRO A 63 -1.20 -7.66 -7.54
CA PRO A 63 -2.50 -7.04 -7.76
C PRO A 63 -3.61 -7.95 -7.24
N SER A 64 -4.65 -7.39 -6.62
CA SER A 64 -5.80 -8.15 -6.11
C SER A 64 -7.11 -7.38 -6.23
#